data_AF-A0A238TBI7-F1
#
_entry.id   AF-A0A238TBI7-F1
#
_cell.length_a   1.000
_cell.length_b   1.000
_cell.length_c   1.000
_cell.angle_alpha   90.00
_cell.angle_beta   90.00
_cell.angle_gamma   90.00
#
_symmetry.space_group_name_H-M   'P 1'
#
loop_
_entity.id
_entity.type
_entity.pdbx_description
1 polymer ?
#
loop_
_entity_poly.entity_id
_entity_poly.type
_entity_poly.pdbx_seq_one_letter_code
_entity_poly.pdbx_strand_id
1 'polypeptide(L)'
;MNIERLRSWQPEASEEQLALFAQENAALLALLDDSWAKFKINHAEFFQAATGLPVSESRYAEGFSVDDLEHLPVSDAELMEFVRAFDNERPRKDRPFGDGVRVNDQNWDVLE
;
A
#
# COMPACT_ATOMS: atom_id res chain seq x y z
N MET A 1 -0.86 -19.64 -18.44
CA MET A 1 -1.68 -18.42 -18.37
C MET A 1 -3.00 -18.60 -19.13
N ASN A 2 -4.14 -18.27 -18.53
CA ASN A 2 -5.48 -18.40 -19.15
C ASN A 2 -5.84 -17.12 -19.95
N ILE A 3 -6.54 -17.27 -21.09
CA ILE A 3 -6.96 -16.16 -21.97
C ILE A 3 -7.80 -15.13 -21.21
N GLU A 4 -8.63 -15.57 -20.25
CA GLU A 4 -9.43 -14.66 -19.41
C GLU A 4 -8.57 -13.67 -18.61
N ARG A 5 -7.39 -14.10 -18.17
CA ARG A 5 -6.44 -13.24 -17.43
C ARG A 5 -5.70 -12.27 -18.34
N LEU A 6 -5.49 -12.64 -19.61
CA LEU A 6 -4.96 -11.70 -20.60
C LEU A 6 -6.03 -10.66 -21.01
N ARG A 7 -7.30 -11.07 -21.05
CA ARG A 7 -8.42 -10.16 -21.33
C ARG A 7 -8.63 -9.13 -20.21
N SER A 8 -8.31 -9.45 -18.96
CA SER A 8 -8.33 -8.44 -17.89
C SER A 8 -7.18 -7.43 -18.00
N TRP A 9 -6.08 -7.78 -18.68
CA TRP A 9 -4.96 -6.85 -18.94
C TRP A 9 -5.20 -5.98 -20.16
N GLN A 10 -5.85 -6.53 -21.20
CA GLN A 10 -6.24 -5.77 -22.39
C GLN A 10 -7.68 -6.11 -22.80
N PRO A 11 -8.68 -5.37 -22.25
CA PRO A 11 -10.09 -5.65 -22.49
C PRO A 11 -10.52 -5.48 -23.95
N GLU A 12 -9.84 -4.60 -24.70
CA GLU A 12 -10.17 -4.26 -26.08
C GLU A 12 -9.58 -5.22 -27.13
N ALA A 13 -8.69 -6.13 -26.73
CA ALA A 13 -8.06 -7.06 -27.65
C ALA A 13 -9.04 -8.16 -28.11
N SER A 14 -9.02 -8.47 -29.41
CA SER A 14 -9.80 -9.58 -29.94
C SER A 14 -9.28 -10.92 -29.43
N GLU A 15 -10.12 -11.95 -29.47
CA GLU A 15 -9.74 -13.29 -29.02
C GLU A 15 -8.58 -13.88 -29.83
N GLU A 16 -8.55 -13.60 -31.13
CA GLU A 16 -7.46 -14.00 -32.03
C GLU A 16 -6.15 -13.30 -31.67
N GLN A 17 -6.19 -12.01 -31.34
CA GLN A 17 -5.00 -11.26 -30.91
C GLN A 17 -4.45 -11.79 -29.59
N LEU A 18 -5.33 -12.10 -28.64
CA LEU A 18 -4.94 -12.69 -27.35
C LEU A 18 -4.36 -14.10 -27.52
N ALA A 19 -4.94 -14.91 -28.40
CA ALA A 19 -4.45 -16.26 -28.69
C ALA A 19 -3.07 -16.23 -29.37
N LEU A 20 -2.88 -15.33 -30.34
CA LEU A 20 -1.61 -15.17 -31.05
C LEU A 20 -0.52 -14.68 -30.08
N PHE A 21 -0.82 -13.69 -29.25
CA PHE A 21 0.09 -13.21 -28.21
C PHE A 21 0.47 -14.32 -27.22
N ALA A 22 -0.50 -15.12 -26.77
CA ALA A 22 -0.27 -16.22 -25.86
C ALA A 22 0.61 -17.32 -26.49
N GLN A 23 0.45 -17.57 -27.79
CA GLN A 23 1.25 -18.53 -28.54
C GLN A 23 2.70 -18.05 -28.70
N GLU A 24 2.91 -16.80 -29.12
CA GLU A 24 4.25 -16.23 -29.33
C GLU A 24 5.04 -16.12 -28.02
N ASN A 25 4.36 -15.87 -26.89
CA ASN A 25 4.98 -15.59 -25.60
C ASN A 25 4.77 -16.71 -24.57
N ALA A 26 4.49 -17.95 -25.03
CA ALA A 26 4.10 -19.06 -24.17
C ALA A 26 5.10 -19.34 -23.03
N ALA A 27 6.40 -19.35 -23.33
CA ALA A 27 7.44 -19.60 -22.33
C ALA A 27 7.52 -18.50 -21.26
N LEU A 28 7.34 -17.24 -21.67
CA LEU A 28 7.40 -16.08 -20.78
C LEU A 28 6.16 -16.04 -19.87
N LEU A 29 4.99 -16.35 -20.42
CA LEU A 29 3.75 -16.49 -19.65
C LEU A 29 3.81 -17.65 -18.65
N ALA A 30 4.43 -18.78 -19.02
CA ALA A 30 4.66 -19.89 -18.10
C ALA A 30 5.62 -19.51 -16.96
N LEU A 31 6.71 -18.80 -17.27
CA LEU A 31 7.65 -18.30 -16.28
C LEU A 31 6.99 -17.30 -15.32
N LEU A 32 6.12 -16.43 -15.84
CA LEU A 32 5.39 -15.47 -15.02
C LEU A 32 4.44 -16.17 -14.04
N ASP A 33 3.71 -17.19 -14.50
CA ASP A 33 2.83 -17.98 -13.62
C ASP A 33 3.62 -18.72 -12.53
N ASP A 34 4.73 -19.38 -12.89
CA ASP A 34 5.60 -20.09 -11.93
C ASP A 34 6.24 -19.12 -10.92
N SER A 35 6.75 -17.99 -11.40
CA SER A 35 7.36 -16.95 -10.57
C SER A 35 6.34 -16.34 -9.61
N TRP A 36 5.11 -16.08 -10.08
CA TRP A 36 4.03 -15.59 -9.24
C TRP A 36 3.59 -16.64 -8.19
N ALA A 37 3.54 -17.92 -8.56
CA ALA A 37 3.25 -18.99 -7.61
C ALA A 37 4.33 -19.08 -6.51
N LYS A 38 5.61 -19.05 -6.88
CA LYS A 38 6.74 -19.03 -5.94
C LYS A 38 6.71 -17.81 -5.04
N PHE A 39 6.41 -16.63 -5.59
CA PHE A 39 6.28 -15.40 -4.82
C PHE A 39 5.21 -15.53 -3.73
N LYS A 40 4.02 -16.03 -4.08
CA LYS A 40 2.92 -16.26 -3.10
C LYS A 40 3.30 -17.23 -2.00
N ILE A 41 4.10 -18.26 -2.30
CA ILE A 41 4.55 -19.24 -1.31
C ILE A 41 5.61 -18.62 -0.38
N ASN A 42 6.61 -17.94 -0.97
CA ASN A 42 7.73 -17.38 -0.23
C ASN A 42 7.34 -16.18 0.63
N HIS A 43 6.28 -15.48 0.23
CA HIS A 43 5.76 -14.31 0.93
C HIS A 43 4.32 -14.50 1.39
N ALA A 44 4.02 -15.71 1.88
CA ALA A 44 2.68 -16.07 2.34
C ALA A 44 2.13 -15.09 3.39
N GLU A 45 3.00 -14.44 4.17
CA GLU A 45 2.66 -13.42 5.16
C GLU A 45 1.85 -12.24 4.58
N PHE A 46 2.14 -11.79 3.36
CA PHE A 46 1.39 -10.70 2.72
C PHE A 46 -0.01 -11.14 2.29
N PHE A 47 -0.20 -12.44 2.04
CA PHE A 47 -1.46 -13.00 1.57
C PHE A 47 -2.31 -13.58 2.72
N GLN A 48 -1.69 -13.93 3.85
CA GLN A 48 -2.39 -14.32 5.09
C GLN A 48 -2.88 -13.10 5.88
N ALA A 49 -2.18 -11.96 5.82
CA ALA A 49 -2.69 -10.71 6.38
C ALA A 49 -4.02 -10.27 5.72
N ALA A 50 -4.24 -10.65 4.46
CA ALA A 50 -5.49 -10.39 3.75
C ALA A 50 -6.67 -11.29 4.17
N THR A 51 -6.41 -12.43 4.82
CA THR A 51 -7.46 -13.32 5.37
C THR A 51 -7.65 -13.18 6.88
N GLY A 52 -6.71 -12.55 7.59
CA GLY A 52 -6.71 -12.42 9.06
C GLY A 52 -6.96 -11.02 9.60
N LEU A 53 -6.87 -9.96 8.78
CA LEU A 53 -7.54 -8.71 9.13
C LEU A 53 -9.03 -8.99 8.98
N PRO A 54 -9.88 -8.79 10.00
CA PRO A 54 -11.27 -8.57 9.69
C PRO A 54 -11.25 -7.45 8.66
N VAL A 55 -11.72 -7.73 7.44
CA VAL A 55 -12.40 -6.68 6.69
C VAL A 55 -13.42 -6.22 7.71
N SER A 56 -13.12 -5.10 8.37
CA SER A 56 -14.06 -4.48 9.25
C SER A 56 -15.20 -4.13 8.32
N GLU A 57 -16.19 -5.02 8.23
CA GLU A 57 -17.48 -4.74 7.60
C GLU A 57 -18.18 -3.61 8.35
N SER A 58 -17.62 -3.13 9.47
CA SER A 58 -17.85 -1.77 9.94
C SER A 58 -17.40 -0.81 8.86
N ARG A 59 -18.35 -0.52 7.98
CA ARG A 59 -18.41 0.69 7.18
C ARG A 59 -18.06 1.82 8.12
N TYR A 60 -17.24 2.74 7.64
CA TYR A 60 -17.02 4.00 8.34
C TYR A 60 -18.39 4.58 8.70
N ALA A 61 -18.64 4.80 9.99
CA ALA A 61 -19.91 5.27 10.54
C ALA A 61 -21.11 4.29 10.41
N GLU A 62 -20.91 2.99 10.69
CA GLU A 62 -22.00 2.03 10.87
C GLU A 62 -23.00 2.51 11.94
N GLY A 63 -24.25 2.81 11.54
CA GLY A 63 -25.30 3.35 12.42
C GLY A 63 -25.55 4.86 12.31
N PHE A 64 -24.82 5.58 11.47
CA PHE A 64 -25.07 7.00 11.18
C PHE A 64 -25.68 7.15 9.78
N SER A 65 -26.77 7.91 9.65
CA SER A 65 -27.25 8.32 8.32
C SER A 65 -26.38 9.45 7.80
N VAL A 66 -26.18 9.49 6.48
CA VAL A 66 -25.54 10.65 5.81
C VAL A 66 -26.36 11.93 6.06
N ASP A 67 -27.67 11.78 6.21
CA ASP A 67 -28.60 12.88 6.48
C ASP A 67 -28.46 13.44 7.90
N ASP A 68 -27.83 12.72 8.82
CA ASP A 68 -27.58 13.14 10.21
C ASP A 68 -26.20 13.83 10.36
N LEU A 69 -25.43 13.96 9.28
CA LEU A 69 -24.10 14.58 9.32
C LEU A 69 -24.24 16.11 9.30
N GLU A 70 -23.92 16.74 10.43
CA GLU A 70 -23.80 18.19 10.55
C GLU A 70 -22.34 18.62 10.58
N HIS A 71 -22.02 19.71 9.88
CA HIS A 71 -20.70 20.34 9.94
C HIS A 71 -20.69 21.37 11.06
N LEU A 72 -20.03 21.04 12.18
CA LEU A 72 -19.75 21.98 13.25
C LEU A 72 -18.35 22.58 13.06
N PRO A 73 -18.15 23.88 13.35
CA PRO A 73 -16.82 24.44 13.38
C PRO A 73 -16.02 23.77 14.50
N VAL A 74 -14.80 23.33 14.19
CA VAL A 74 -13.88 22.76 15.18
C VAL A 74 -13.55 23.84 16.20
N SER A 75 -13.80 23.55 17.48
CA SER A 75 -13.43 24.43 18.58
C SER A 75 -11.93 24.37 18.86
N ASP A 76 -11.38 25.44 19.43
CA ASP A 76 -9.97 25.49 19.85
C ASP A 76 -9.63 24.37 20.85
N ALA A 77 -10.60 23.96 21.68
CA ALA A 77 -10.43 22.88 22.64
C ALA A 77 -10.26 21.52 21.95
N GLU A 78 -11.11 21.21 20.95
CA GLU A 78 -11.03 19.97 20.16
C GLU A 78 -9.74 19.92 19.35
N LEU A 79 -9.32 21.06 18.77
CA LEU A 79 -8.06 21.15 18.03
C LEU A 79 -6.86 20.85 18.95
N MET A 80 -6.86 21.39 20.16
CA MET A 80 -5.80 21.16 21.14
C MET A 80 -5.75 19.71 21.64
N GLU A 81 -6.91 19.07 21.81
CA GLU A 81 -6.98 17.66 22.18
C GLU A 81 -6.48 16.74 21.05
N PHE A 82 -6.85 17.04 19.81
CA PHE A 82 -6.33 16.35 18.63
C PHE A 82 -4.80 16.43 18.53
N VAL A 83 -4.23 17.63 18.69
CA VAL A 83 -2.77 17.83 18.65
C VAL A 83 -2.07 17.03 19.75
N ARG A 84 -2.62 17.02 20.97
CA ARG A 84 -2.05 16.23 22.08
C ARG A 84 -2.06 14.73 21.80
N ALA A 85 -3.17 14.19 21.28
CA ALA A 85 -3.27 12.78 20.94
C ALA A 85 -2.27 12.42 19.81
N PHE A 86 -2.19 13.26 18.78
CA PHE A 86 -1.33 13.03 17.63
C PHE A 86 0.17 13.14 17.93
N ASP A 87 0.56 14.07 18.80
CA ASP A 87 1.95 14.22 19.25
C ASP A 87 2.40 13.09 20.17
N ASN A 88 1.49 12.54 20.99
CA ASN A 88 1.80 11.45 21.91
C ASN A 88 1.96 10.09 21.20
N GLU A 89 1.25 9.85 20.09
CA GLU A 89 1.27 8.56 19.39
C GLU A 89 2.42 8.41 18.36
N ARG A 90 3.18 9.47 18.09
CA ARG A 90 4.33 9.41 17.19
C ARG A 90 5.64 9.36 17.96
N PRO A 91 6.40 8.24 17.94
CA PRO A 91 7.84 8.35 18.17
C PRO A 91 8.36 9.31 17.10
N ARG A 92 8.94 10.44 17.52
CA ARG A 92 9.55 11.50 16.70
C ARG A 92 10.21 10.95 15.42
N LYS A 93 9.42 10.87 14.33
CA LYS A 93 9.86 10.40 13.01
C LYS A 93 10.65 11.48 12.25
N ASP A 94 10.75 12.68 12.81
CA ASP A 94 11.60 13.78 12.35
C ASP A 94 13.09 13.53 12.59
N ARG A 95 13.44 12.48 13.35
CA ARG A 95 14.83 12.03 13.53
C ARG A 95 15.06 10.73 12.76
N PRO A 96 15.45 10.80 11.47
CA PRO A 96 15.69 9.61 10.64
C PRO A 96 16.73 8.64 11.22
N PHE A 97 17.55 9.10 12.18
CA PHE A 97 18.60 8.29 12.81
C PHE A 97 18.48 8.13 14.34
N GLY A 98 17.37 8.58 14.95
CA GLY A 98 17.15 8.51 16.40
C GLY A 98 18.15 9.33 17.24
N ASP A 99 18.23 9.02 18.54
CA ASP A 99 19.07 9.73 19.53
C ASP A 99 20.53 9.21 19.60
N GLY A 100 20.86 8.20 18.78
CA GLY A 100 22.14 7.47 18.85
C GLY A 100 23.24 7.96 17.90
N VAL A 101 22.99 8.98 17.06
CA VAL A 101 23.98 9.44 16.09
C VAL A 101 24.95 10.42 16.72
N ARG A 102 26.21 10.01 16.79
CA ARG A 102 27.35 10.90 17.00
C ARG A 102 27.77 11.45 15.64
N VAL A 103 27.42 12.70 15.35
CA VAL A 103 27.99 13.43 14.22
C VAL A 103 29.44 13.70 14.57
N ASN A 104 30.37 13.07 13.86
CA ASN A 104 31.77 13.48 13.88
C ASN A 104 31.94 14.57 12.82
N ASP A 105 32.05 15.82 13.26
CA ASP A 105 32.40 16.93 12.37
C ASP A 105 33.82 16.68 11.84
N GLN A 106 33.90 16.24 10.59
CA GLN A 106 35.16 16.23 9.86
C GLN A 106 35.30 17.57 9.17
N ASN A 107 36.30 18.35 9.60
CA ASN A 107 36.68 19.61 8.98
C ASN A 107 37.26 19.33 7.59
N TRP A 108 36.40 19.27 6.59
CA TRP A 108 36.82 19.26 5.20
C TRP A 108 37.05 20.71 4.77
N ASP A 109 38.32 21.12 4.70
CA ASP A 109 38.68 22.36 4.04
C ASP A 109 38.46 22.20 2.53
N VAL A 110 37.53 22.99 1.97
CA VAL A 110 37.37 23.09 0.53
C VAL A 110 38.48 23.99 0.00
N LEU A 111 39.39 23.43 -0.79
CA LEU A 111 40.40 24.21 -1.51
C LEU A 111 39.69 25.06 -2.57
N GLU A 112 39.89 26.38 -2.53
CA GLU A 112 39.45 27.35 -3.57
C GLU A 112 40.17 27.11 -4.91
#